data_AF-A0A660Q4N4-F1
#
_entry.id   AF-A0A660Q4N4-F1
#
_cell.length_a   1.000
_cell.length_b   1.000
_cell.length_c   1.000
_cell.angle_alpha   90.00
_cell.angle_beta   90.00
_cell.angle_gamma   90.00
#
_symmetry.space_group_name_H-M   'P 1'
#
loop_
_entity.id
_entity.type
_entity.pdbx_description
1 polymer ?
#
loop_
_entity_poly.entity_id
_entity_poly.type
_entity_poly.pdbx_seq_one_letter_code
_entity_poly.pdbx_strand_id
1 'polypeptide(L)' 'MICLATAHPAKFPEAVFEAVGRDIARHPAVEALKGKPTRCEVLPAEEQAIRNYISSHAR' A
#
# COMPACT_ATOMS: atom_id res chain seq x y z
N MET A 1 -27.95 -3.04 -13.57
CA MET A 1 -27.04 -2.46 -12.56
C MET A 1 -25.64 -2.91 -12.88
N ILE A 2 -24.66 -2.01 -12.90
CA ILE A 2 -23.23 -2.33 -13.04
C ILE A 2 -22.55 -1.91 -11.75
N CYS A 3 -21.72 -2.80 -11.18
CA CYS A 3 -20.93 -2.53 -9.98
C CYS A 3 -19.45 -2.54 -10.36
N LEU A 4 -18.70 -1.49 -9.97
CA LEU A 4 -17.27 -1.38 -10.26
C LEU A 4 -16.44 -1.90 -9.09
N ALA A 5 -15.68 -2.96 -9.31
CA ALA A 5 -14.70 -3.47 -8.35
C ALA A 5 -13.42 -2.62 -8.39
N THR A 6 -13.37 -1.56 -7.58
CA THR A 6 -12.28 -0.56 -7.58
C THR A 6 -10.96 -1.05 -6.94
N ALA A 7 -10.99 -2.23 -6.33
CA ALA A 7 -9.86 -2.82 -5.64
C ALA A 7 -9.87 -4.34 -5.70
N HIS A 8 -8.68 -4.92 -5.87
CA HIS A 8 -8.46 -6.35 -5.66
C HIS A 8 -8.54 -6.70 -4.15
N PRO A 9 -9.16 -7.83 -3.74
CA PRO A 9 -9.28 -8.25 -2.34
C PRO A 9 -7.97 -8.27 -1.56
N ALA A 10 -6.87 -8.65 -2.21
CA ALA A 10 -5.53 -8.71 -1.62
C ALA A 10 -4.98 -7.36 -1.09
N LYS A 11 -5.64 -6.22 -1.38
CA LYS A 11 -5.31 -4.93 -0.77
C LYS A 11 -5.91 -4.76 0.64
N PHE A 12 -6.93 -5.54 0.99
CA PHE A 12 -7.68 -5.44 2.26
C PHE A 12 -7.96 -6.83 2.84
N PRO A 13 -6.92 -7.65 3.10
CA PRO A 13 -7.12 -9.06 3.45
C PRO A 13 -7.85 -9.26 4.79
N GLU A 14 -7.69 -8.36 5.76
CA GLU A 14 -8.35 -8.44 7.07
C GLU A 14 -9.87 -8.29 6.95
N ALA A 15 -10.33 -7.29 6.19
CA ALA A 15 -11.76 -7.06 5.98
C ALA A 15 -12.42 -8.24 5.24
N VAL A 16 -11.71 -8.85 4.29
CA VAL A 16 -12.20 -10.04 3.59
C VAL A 16 -12.25 -11.26 4.52
N PHE A 17 -11.24 -11.43 5.38
CA PHE A 17 -11.23 -12.50 6.38
C PHE A 17 -12.37 -12.36 7.39
N GLU A 18 -12.62 -11.15 7.89
CA GLU A 18 -13.73 -10.89 8.82
C GLU A 18 -15.08 -11.24 8.19
N ALA A 19 -15.30 -10.87 6.92
CA ALA A 19 -16.56 -11.11 6.23
C ALA A 19 -16.78 -12.57 5.80
N VAL A 20 -15.71 -13.30 5.47
CA VAL A 20 -15.78 -14.63 4.83
C VAL A 20 -15.28 -15.76 5.75
N GLY A 21 -14.55 -15.43 6.81
CA GLY A 21 -13.94 -16.38 7.75
C GLY A 21 -12.78 -17.20 7.18
N ARG A 22 -12.23 -16.81 6.02
CA ARG A 22 -11.17 -17.55 5.31
C ARG A 22 -10.13 -16.61 4.73
N ASP A 23 -8.87 -17.03 4.80
CA ASP A 23 -7.74 -16.31 4.19
C ASP A 23 -7.66 -16.62 2.69
N ILE A 24 -8.50 -15.93 1.92
CA ILE A 24 -8.63 -16.09 0.46
C ILE A 24 -8.19 -14.84 -0.32
N ALA A 25 -7.93 -13.74 0.38
CA ALA A 25 -7.59 -12.45 -0.23
C ALA A 25 -6.10 -12.38 -0.58
N ARG A 26 -5.65 -13.23 -1.50
CA ARG A 26 -4.23 -13.32 -1.91
C ARG A 26 -4.06 -13.11 -3.41
N HIS A 27 -2.92 -12.56 -3.82
CA HIS A 27 -2.55 -12.42 -5.23
C HIS A 27 -1.03 -12.59 -5.40
N PRO A 28 -0.53 -13.40 -6.35
CA PRO A 28 0.90 -13.69 -6.50
C PRO A 28 1.79 -12.44 -6.58
N ALA A 29 1.35 -11.40 -7.31
CA ALA A 29 2.11 -10.15 -7.43
C ALA A 29 2.23 -9.38 -6.10
N VAL A 30 1.22 -9.47 -5.20
CA VAL A 30 1.25 -8.82 -3.88
C VAL A 30 2.10 -9.65 -2.92
N GLU A 31 1.97 -10.98 -2.96
CA GLU A 31 2.80 -11.89 -2.16
C GLU A 31 4.29 -11.75 -2.49
N ALA A 32 4.64 -11.56 -3.76
CA ALA A 32 6.02 -11.33 -4.19
C ALA A 32 6.65 -10.04 -3.62
N LEU A 33 5.85 -9.10 -3.12
CA LEU A 33 6.35 -7.88 -2.45
C LEU A 33 6.71 -8.12 -0.98
N LYS A 34 6.16 -9.17 -0.34
CA LYS A 34 6.40 -9.44 1.08
C LYS A 34 7.90 -9.69 1.32
N GLY A 35 8.45 -9.01 2.33
CA GLY A 35 9.87 -9.14 2.71
C GLY A 35 10.86 -8.41 1.79
N LYS A 36 10.41 -7.73 0.71
CA LYS A 36 11.30 -6.85 -0.05
C LYS A 36 11.69 -5.62 0.80
N PRO A 37 12.91 -5.09 0.63
CA PRO A 37 13.32 -3.88 1.33
C PRO A 37 12.41 -2.71 0.93
N THR A 38 11.95 -1.95 1.92
CA THR A 38 11.21 -0.71 1.69
C THR A 38 12.19 0.44 1.57
N ARG A 39 12.02 1.28 0.54
CA ARG A 39 12.76 2.54 0.38
C ARG A 39 11.83 3.70 0.68
N CYS A 40 11.80 4.13 1.94
CA CYS A 40 10.95 5.20 2.43
C CYS A 40 11.73 6.03 3.44
N GLU A 41 11.65 7.35 3.32
CA GLU A 41 12.25 8.30 4.27
C GLU A 41 11.15 8.86 5.17
N VAL A 42 11.39 8.84 6.48
CA VAL A 42 10.46 9.40 7.47
C VAL A 42 10.81 10.87 7.68
N LEU A 43 9.86 11.75 7.42
CA LEU A 43 10.02 13.20 7.58
C LEU A 43 9.05 13.73 8.64
N PRO A 44 9.40 14.79 9.38
CA PRO A 44 8.44 15.47 10.24
C PRO A 44 7.30 16.04 9.41
N ALA A 45 6.12 16.20 10.03
CA ALA A 45 4.94 16.78 9.40
C ALA A 45 5.06 18.31 9.25
N GLU A 46 6.15 18.76 8.63
CA GLU A 46 6.53 20.16 8.45
C GLU A 46 6.74 20.46 6.97
N GLU A 47 6.10 21.53 6.49
CA GLU A 47 6.17 21.92 5.07
C GLU A 47 7.61 22.07 4.58
N GLN A 48 8.47 22.74 5.37
CA GLN A 48 9.85 23.00 4.95
C GLN A 48 10.68 21.73 4.83
N ALA A 49 10.46 20.74 5.72
CA ALA A 49 11.16 19.45 5.66
C ALA A 49 10.83 18.69 4.36
N ILE A 50 9.55 18.68 3.96
CA ILE A 50 9.10 18.08 2.70
C ILE A 50 9.72 18.80 1.49
N ARG A 51 9.66 20.14 1.45
CA ARG A 51 10.25 20.93 0.35
C ARG A 51 11.74 20.68 0.18
N ASN A 52 12.49 20.66 1.29
CA ASN A 52 13.93 20.43 1.28
C ASN A 52 14.26 19.02 0.75
N TYR A 53 13.53 17.99 1.20
CA TYR A 53 13.73 16.62 0.75
C TYR A 53 13.49 16.47 -0.76
N ILE A 54 12.37 17.01 -1.26
CA ILE A 54 12.06 16.97 -2.70
C ILE A 54 13.17 17.70 -3.48
N SER A 55 13.55 18.90 -3.07
CA SER A 55 14.55 19.72 -3.79
C SER A 55 15.93 19.04 -3.88
N SER A 56 16.32 18.27 -2.86
CA SER A 56 17.60 17.55 -2.87
C SER A 56 17.59 16.25 -3.69
N HIS A 57 16.42 15.71 -4.04
CA HIS A 57 16.26 14.42 -4.73
C HIS A 57 15.63 14.50 -6.13
N ALA A 58 15.13 15.65 -6.56
CA ALA A 58 14.39 15.83 -7.81
C ALA A 58 15.26 15.98 -9.09
N ARG A 59 16.41 15.29 -9.15
CA ARG A 59 17.25 15.30 -10.37
C ARG A 59 16.57 14.60 -11.55
#